data_AF-A0A7V6YFW6-F1
#
_entry.id   AF-A0A7V6YFW6-F1
#
_cell.length_a   1.000
_cell.length_b   1.000
_cell.length_c   1.000
_cell.angle_alpha   90.00
_cell.angle_beta   90.00
_cell.angle_gamma   90.00
#
_symmetry.space_group_name_H-M   'P 1'
#
loop_
_entity.id
_entity.type
_entity.pdbx_description
1 polymer ?
#
loop_
_entity_poly.entity_id
_entity_poly.type
_entity_poly.pdbx_seq_one_letter_code
_entity_poly.pdbx_strand_id
1 'polypeptide(L)'
;DSCFGYMATGLGEGTGIYQADKFKWIGGKGIDPYRFADLLNGAGLPGVEFIPEYQGQAGGVRLKITDYHRFNPAKTGIYALAYAKSLNNFPVPKSGETIVMFDKIMGTDKIGRALEQGLSPQEIEALYAPALAKFKEERQRYLLYGPISAGNGEIQIFVNDHRVYFDVPPYLDENNRLLVPFRAIAEAMGAGVHWQPDTKQVSVVGRGRIILLTVGSNLALVNGETRVMDTTPIIKDGRTLIPVRFVGEFLQGVVHWDQAQRLVDIKF
;
A
#
# COMPACT_ATOMS: atom_id res chain seq x y z
N ASP A 1 -5.32 1.90 9.09
CA ASP A 1 -4.54 3.17 9.11
C ASP A 1 -3.32 3.12 10.02
N SER A 2 -3.49 2.88 11.33
CA SER A 2 -2.40 3.00 12.34
C SER A 2 -1.19 2.09 12.09
N CYS A 3 -1.38 0.92 11.47
CA CYS A 3 -0.29 0.00 11.13
C CYS A 3 0.77 0.63 10.21
N PHE A 4 0.35 1.52 9.30
CA PHE A 4 1.28 2.25 8.41
C PHE A 4 1.90 3.47 9.09
N GLY A 5 1.25 4.02 10.12
CA GLY A 5 1.64 5.27 10.76
C GLY A 5 2.96 5.18 11.52
N TYR A 6 3.26 4.04 12.18
CA TYR A 6 4.45 3.92 13.02
C TYR A 6 5.74 4.20 12.23
N MET A 7 5.93 3.51 11.11
CA MET A 7 7.14 3.67 10.29
C MET A 7 7.26 5.07 9.66
N ALA A 8 6.15 5.80 9.55
CA ALA A 8 6.12 7.16 9.00
C ALA A 8 6.30 8.26 10.04
N THR A 9 6.00 7.99 11.33
CA THR A 9 5.94 9.02 12.38
C THR A 9 6.82 8.73 13.59
N GLY A 10 7.17 7.47 13.84
CA GLY A 10 7.85 6.99 15.05
C GLY A 10 9.35 6.81 14.94
N LEU A 11 9.99 7.29 13.85
CA LEU A 11 11.43 7.12 13.65
C LEU A 11 12.29 8.11 14.47
N GLY A 12 11.68 9.11 15.11
CA GLY A 12 12.37 10.22 15.78
C GLY A 12 12.77 10.00 17.24
N GLU A 13 12.78 8.76 17.72
CA GLU A 13 13.03 8.47 19.15
C GLU A 13 14.32 9.14 19.67
N GLY A 14 14.20 9.88 20.77
CA GLY A 14 15.33 10.61 21.38
C GLY A 14 15.72 11.93 20.68
N THR A 15 15.08 12.33 19.58
CA THR A 15 15.38 13.58 18.86
C THR A 15 14.54 14.77 19.31
N GLY A 16 13.42 14.53 20.00
CA GLY A 16 12.40 15.54 20.28
C GLY A 16 11.36 15.71 19.16
N ILE A 17 11.53 14.99 18.04
CA ILE A 17 10.47 14.75 17.06
C ILE A 17 9.72 13.48 17.45
N TYR A 18 8.41 13.57 17.60
CA TYR A 18 7.59 12.49 18.14
C TYR A 18 6.27 12.35 17.39
N GLN A 19 5.70 11.16 17.50
CA GLN A 19 4.39 10.79 16.98
C GLN A 19 3.27 11.13 17.95
N ALA A 20 2.08 11.39 17.42
CA ALA A 20 0.85 11.49 18.21
C ALA A 20 -0.35 10.95 17.45
N ASP A 21 -1.51 10.95 18.12
CA ASP A 21 -2.80 10.50 17.60
C ASP A 21 -2.72 9.15 16.87
N LYS A 22 -2.25 8.12 17.60
CA LYS A 22 -2.12 6.74 17.10
C LYS A 22 -1.29 6.67 15.82
N PHE A 23 -0.16 7.37 15.80
CA PHE A 23 0.81 7.46 14.69
C PHE A 23 0.28 8.18 13.44
N LYS A 24 -0.73 9.05 13.60
CA LYS A 24 -1.28 9.86 12.50
C LYS A 24 -0.72 11.29 12.48
N TRP A 25 0.10 11.67 13.44
CA TRP A 25 0.74 12.97 13.51
C TRP A 25 2.22 12.82 13.84
N ILE A 26 3.06 13.68 13.27
CA ILE A 26 4.49 13.81 13.59
C ILE A 26 4.86 15.28 13.73
N GLY A 27 5.64 15.62 14.76
CA GLY A 27 6.11 16.98 14.97
C GLY A 27 6.98 17.12 16.20
N GLY A 28 7.22 18.36 16.60
CA GLY A 28 8.09 18.68 17.72
C GLY A 28 8.05 20.16 18.09
N LYS A 29 8.70 20.51 19.20
CA LYS A 29 8.85 21.91 19.59
C LYS A 29 9.69 22.67 18.56
N GLY A 30 9.33 23.93 18.30
CA GLY A 30 10.06 24.81 17.39
C GLY A 30 9.87 24.52 15.90
N ILE A 31 8.96 23.62 15.52
CA ILE A 31 8.60 23.38 14.11
C ILE A 31 7.45 24.31 13.72
N ASP A 32 7.61 25.00 12.59
CA ASP A 32 6.51 25.67 11.89
C ASP A 32 5.71 24.61 11.10
N PRO A 33 4.46 24.31 11.47
CA PRO A 33 3.68 23.25 10.84
C PRO A 33 3.39 23.53 9.36
N TYR A 34 3.22 24.80 8.97
CA TYR A 34 2.91 25.16 7.58
C TYR A 34 4.11 24.93 6.67
N ARG A 35 5.29 25.39 7.08
CA ARG A 35 6.55 25.11 6.36
C ARG A 35 6.84 23.61 6.29
N PHE A 36 6.55 22.88 7.37
CA PHE A 36 6.77 21.44 7.39
C PHE A 36 5.83 20.69 6.43
N ALA A 37 4.56 21.07 6.39
CA ALA A 37 3.59 20.54 5.42
C ALA A 37 3.99 20.88 3.97
N ASP A 38 4.41 22.12 3.71
CA ASP A 38 4.84 22.55 2.37
C ASP A 38 6.04 21.74 1.85
N LEU A 39 7.06 21.52 2.70
CA LEU A 39 8.21 20.69 2.33
C LEU A 39 7.80 19.24 2.03
N LEU A 40 6.94 18.65 2.87
CA LEU A 40 6.51 17.26 2.72
C LEU A 40 5.57 17.04 1.53
N ASN A 41 4.59 17.92 1.33
CA ASN A 41 3.71 17.87 0.16
C ASN A 41 4.49 18.19 -1.12
N GLY A 42 5.42 19.14 -1.08
CA GLY A 42 6.31 19.49 -2.18
C GLY A 42 7.26 18.36 -2.60
N ALA A 43 7.54 17.40 -1.70
CA ALA A 43 8.35 16.22 -2.02
C ALA A 43 7.64 15.19 -2.91
N GLY A 44 6.31 15.31 -3.12
CA GLY A 44 5.56 14.45 -4.04
C GLY A 44 5.49 12.98 -3.61
N LEU A 45 5.47 12.71 -2.30
CA LEU A 45 5.37 11.34 -1.77
C LEU A 45 4.02 10.70 -2.14
N PRO A 46 3.98 9.56 -2.86
CA PRO A 46 2.73 8.95 -3.29
C PRO A 46 1.85 8.46 -2.14
N GLY A 47 0.53 8.59 -2.29
CA GLY A 47 -0.45 8.00 -1.39
C GLY A 47 -0.58 8.67 -0.02
N VAL A 48 -0.04 9.88 0.15
CA VAL A 48 -0.13 10.65 1.41
C VAL A 48 -0.25 12.14 1.16
N GLU A 49 -1.04 12.80 2.00
CA GLU A 49 -1.16 14.26 2.12
C GLU A 49 -0.78 14.65 3.56
N PHE A 50 -0.07 15.76 3.72
CA PHE A 50 0.37 16.27 5.02
C PHE A 50 -0.38 17.55 5.38
N ILE A 51 -1.13 17.51 6.47
CA ILE A 51 -1.97 18.62 6.93
C ILE A 51 -1.26 19.30 8.11
N PRO A 52 -0.94 20.61 8.05
CA PRO A 52 -0.28 21.31 9.13
C PRO A 52 -1.17 21.31 10.39
N GLU A 53 -0.61 20.94 11.54
CA GLU A 53 -1.38 20.87 12.80
C GLU A 53 -0.48 21.14 14.00
N TYR A 54 -0.94 22.00 14.91
CA TYR A 54 -0.35 22.17 16.24
C TYR A 54 -0.93 21.15 17.23
N GLN A 55 -0.06 20.59 18.06
CA GLN A 55 -0.44 19.84 19.26
C GLN A 55 0.17 20.50 20.50
N GLY A 56 -0.66 21.28 21.20
CA GLY A 56 -0.20 22.15 22.28
C GLY A 56 0.82 23.17 21.75
N GLN A 57 2.05 23.12 22.27
CA GLN A 57 3.15 24.00 21.83
C GLN A 57 4.00 23.41 20.71
N ALA A 58 3.75 22.16 20.30
CA ALA A 58 4.50 21.51 19.23
C ALA A 58 3.81 21.74 17.89
N GLY A 59 4.57 22.14 16.89
CA GLY A 59 4.11 22.17 15.50
C GLY A 59 4.47 20.88 14.79
N GLY A 60 3.62 20.46 13.86
CA GLY A 60 3.83 19.22 13.12
C GLY A 60 2.85 19.08 11.96
N VAL A 61 2.75 17.85 11.46
CA VAL A 61 1.82 17.50 10.39
C VAL A 61 1.05 16.24 10.73
N ARG A 62 -0.22 16.25 10.36
CA ARG A 62 -1.10 15.09 10.34
C ARG A 62 -1.00 14.39 8.98
N LEU A 63 -0.80 13.08 9.00
CA LEU A 63 -0.75 12.25 7.81
C LEU A 63 -2.18 11.82 7.43
N LYS A 64 -2.58 12.17 6.21
CA LYS A 64 -3.78 11.64 5.56
C LYS A 64 -3.34 10.70 4.45
N ILE A 65 -3.38 9.40 4.72
CA ILE A 65 -3.04 8.38 3.72
C ILE A 65 -4.19 8.31 2.72
N THR A 66 -3.90 8.62 1.46
CA THR A 66 -4.87 8.66 0.35
C THR A 66 -4.86 7.40 -0.51
N ASP A 67 -3.75 6.65 -0.51
CA ASP A 67 -3.62 5.38 -1.22
C ASP A 67 -2.59 4.47 -0.51
N TYR A 68 -3.08 3.41 0.13
CA TYR A 68 -2.27 2.46 0.87
C TYR A 68 -1.33 1.61 0.01
N HIS A 69 -1.64 1.41 -1.27
CA HIS A 69 -0.81 0.62 -2.18
C HIS A 69 0.40 1.42 -2.70
N ARG A 70 0.29 2.74 -2.71
CA ARG A 70 1.36 3.65 -3.16
C ARG A 70 2.15 4.25 -2.00
N PHE A 71 1.57 4.28 -0.79
CA PHE A 71 2.20 4.84 0.39
C PHE A 71 3.44 4.05 0.82
N ASN A 72 4.58 4.74 0.93
CA ASN A 72 5.81 4.18 1.48
C ASN A 72 6.09 4.79 2.87
N PRO A 73 5.77 4.09 3.97
CA PRO A 73 5.86 4.68 5.30
C PRO A 73 7.31 4.89 5.75
N ALA A 74 8.22 3.97 5.46
CA ALA A 74 9.64 4.11 5.85
C ALA A 74 10.30 5.30 5.16
N LYS A 75 10.08 5.46 3.84
CA LYS A 75 10.54 6.63 3.09
C LYS A 75 9.95 7.92 3.66
N THR A 76 8.65 7.91 3.96
CA THR A 76 7.96 9.07 4.55
C THR A 76 8.58 9.49 5.88
N GLY A 77 8.89 8.53 6.77
CA GLY A 77 9.52 8.83 8.06
C GLY A 77 10.91 9.46 7.91
N ILE A 78 11.73 8.99 6.96
CA ILE A 78 13.04 9.59 6.66
C ILE A 78 12.89 11.03 6.17
N TYR A 79 11.94 11.29 5.25
CA TYR A 79 11.69 12.63 4.73
C TYR A 79 11.19 13.56 5.84
N ALA A 80 10.29 13.09 6.70
CA ALA A 80 9.80 13.86 7.83
C ALA A 80 10.92 14.25 8.81
N LEU A 81 11.83 13.33 9.13
CA LEU A 81 12.98 13.64 10.01
C LEU A 81 13.97 14.61 9.39
N ALA A 82 14.31 14.44 8.11
CA ALA A 82 15.25 15.31 7.41
C ALA A 82 14.71 16.75 7.31
N TYR A 83 13.44 16.91 6.95
CA TYR A 83 12.82 18.23 6.93
C TYR A 83 12.64 18.82 8.33
N ALA A 84 12.24 18.04 9.33
CA ALA A 84 12.18 18.51 10.71
C ALA A 84 13.56 19.00 11.18
N LYS A 85 14.64 18.27 10.87
CA LYS A 85 16.02 18.66 11.19
C LYS A 85 16.40 19.98 10.52
N SER A 86 15.99 20.19 9.27
CA SER A 86 16.21 21.46 8.57
C SER A 86 15.44 22.65 9.17
N LEU A 87 14.31 22.40 9.83
CA LEU A 87 13.43 23.45 10.36
C LEU A 87 13.78 23.87 11.79
N ASN A 88 14.15 22.94 12.68
CA ASN A 88 14.38 23.25 14.10
C ASN A 88 15.77 22.84 14.61
N ASN A 89 16.62 22.25 13.75
CA ASN A 89 17.96 21.76 14.07
C ASN A 89 18.01 20.91 15.36
N PHE A 90 17.04 20.01 15.55
CA PHE A 90 16.97 19.15 16.73
C PHE A 90 18.26 18.33 16.95
N PRO A 91 18.63 17.99 18.20
CA PRO A 91 19.80 17.15 18.48
C PRO A 91 19.58 15.70 18.03
N VAL A 92 20.58 15.10 17.39
CA VAL A 92 20.55 13.69 17.01
C VAL A 92 21.29 12.84 18.06
N PRO A 93 20.63 11.85 18.69
CA PRO A 93 21.29 10.91 19.60
C PRO A 93 22.44 10.16 18.91
N LYS A 94 23.56 9.94 19.61
CA LYS A 94 24.75 9.28 19.07
C LYS A 94 25.11 8.07 19.91
N SER A 95 25.31 6.92 19.27
CA SER A 95 25.85 5.74 19.95
C SER A 95 27.30 5.95 20.39
N GLY A 96 27.65 5.37 21.53
CA GLY A 96 29.00 5.33 22.10
C GLY A 96 29.31 3.93 22.60
N GLU A 97 29.64 3.78 23.88
CA GLU A 97 29.76 2.46 24.53
C GLU A 97 28.45 1.67 24.50
N THR A 98 27.30 2.36 24.47
CA THR A 98 25.98 1.77 24.29
C THR A 98 25.31 2.31 23.04
N ILE A 99 24.46 1.48 22.42
CA ILE A 99 23.69 1.85 21.23
C ILE A 99 22.40 2.54 21.67
N VAL A 100 22.21 3.79 21.23
CA VAL A 100 21.02 4.58 21.52
C VAL A 100 19.79 4.03 20.79
N MET A 101 18.59 4.28 21.32
CA MET A 101 17.36 3.73 20.74
C MET A 101 17.14 4.19 19.29
N PHE A 102 17.52 5.43 18.96
CA PHE A 102 17.48 5.95 17.59
C PHE A 102 18.21 5.03 16.59
N ASP A 103 19.48 4.71 16.87
CA ASP A 103 20.29 3.84 16.00
C ASP A 103 19.78 2.39 15.99
N LYS A 104 19.20 1.91 17.10
CA LYS A 104 18.55 0.59 17.16
C LYS A 104 17.32 0.52 16.24
N ILE A 105 16.48 1.55 16.25
CA ILE A 105 15.30 1.64 15.38
C ILE A 105 15.73 1.75 13.91
N MET A 106 16.75 2.54 13.61
CA MET A 106 17.28 2.70 12.25
C MET A 106 18.07 1.48 11.76
N GLY A 107 18.57 0.65 12.68
CA GLY A 107 19.48 -0.46 12.37
C GLY A 107 20.89 0.00 11.96
N THR A 108 21.21 1.29 12.09
CA THR A 108 22.50 1.89 11.72
C THR A 108 22.63 3.31 12.29
N ASP A 109 23.87 3.75 12.52
CA ASP A 109 24.23 5.12 12.89
C ASP A 109 24.31 6.09 11.68
N LYS A 110 24.27 5.55 10.45
CA LYS A 110 24.44 6.32 9.21
C LYS A 110 23.35 7.38 9.02
N ILE A 111 22.11 7.07 9.42
CA ILE A 111 21.00 8.02 9.32
C ILE A 111 21.21 9.21 10.25
N GLY A 112 21.63 8.95 11.49
CA GLY A 112 21.92 10.02 12.44
C GLY A 112 23.06 10.92 11.95
N ARG A 113 24.14 10.33 11.42
CA ARG A 113 25.25 11.08 10.81
C ARG A 113 24.80 11.93 9.61
N ALA A 114 23.94 11.40 8.76
CA ALA A 114 23.42 12.12 7.60
C ALA A 114 22.53 13.32 7.99
N LEU A 115 21.70 13.15 9.03
CA LEU A 115 20.90 14.26 9.59
C LEU A 115 21.78 15.36 10.19
N GLU A 116 22.85 15.00 10.90
CA GLU A 116 23.81 15.96 11.45
C GLU A 116 24.59 16.72 10.37
N GLN A 117 24.83 16.08 9.22
CA GLN A 117 25.44 16.72 8.05
C GLN A 117 24.46 17.62 7.28
N GLY A 118 23.17 17.62 7.63
CA GLY A 118 22.14 18.39 6.95
C GLY A 118 21.83 17.87 5.54
N LEU A 119 22.04 16.58 5.28
CA LEU A 119 21.72 15.98 3.99
C LEU A 119 20.22 16.07 3.71
N SER A 120 19.87 16.29 2.43
CA SER A 120 18.49 16.27 1.96
C SER A 120 17.88 14.86 2.07
N PRO A 121 16.54 14.73 2.11
CA PRO A 121 15.89 13.43 2.13
C PRO A 121 16.32 12.49 0.99
N GLN A 122 16.55 13.05 -0.21
CA GLN A 122 16.97 12.30 -1.40
C GLN A 122 18.41 11.77 -1.26
N GLU A 123 19.30 12.56 -0.67
CA GLU A 123 20.67 12.12 -0.37
C GLU A 123 20.68 11.02 0.70
N ILE A 124 19.85 11.14 1.75
CA ILE A 124 19.70 10.07 2.75
C ILE A 124 19.14 8.79 2.11
N GLU A 125 18.15 8.92 1.22
CA GLU A 125 17.59 7.80 0.46
C GLU A 125 18.65 7.10 -0.39
N ALA A 126 19.54 7.86 -1.03
CA ALA A 126 20.63 7.32 -1.82
C ALA A 126 21.62 6.48 -0.98
N LEU A 127 21.78 6.75 0.33
CA LEU A 127 22.68 5.98 1.20
C LEU A 127 22.25 4.52 1.38
N TYR A 128 20.94 4.25 1.44
CA TYR A 128 20.42 2.90 1.64
C TYR A 128 19.92 2.24 0.34
N ALA A 129 19.75 3.00 -0.74
CA ALA A 129 19.22 2.49 -2.01
C ALA A 129 19.99 1.27 -2.57
N PRO A 130 21.34 1.20 -2.54
CA PRO A 130 22.06 0.03 -3.02
C PRO A 130 21.79 -1.23 -2.17
N ALA A 131 21.78 -1.09 -0.85
CA ALA A 131 21.50 -2.20 0.06
C ALA A 131 20.05 -2.68 -0.08
N LEU A 132 19.10 -1.77 -0.28
CA LEU A 132 17.70 -2.10 -0.56
C LEU A 132 17.56 -2.85 -1.89
N ALA A 133 18.28 -2.43 -2.94
CA ALA A 133 18.28 -3.12 -4.23
C ALA A 133 18.82 -4.54 -4.10
N LYS A 134 19.97 -4.71 -3.42
CA LYS A 134 20.57 -6.01 -3.13
C LYS A 134 19.61 -6.91 -2.32
N PHE A 135 18.98 -6.37 -1.28
CA PHE A 135 17.99 -7.12 -0.49
C PHE A 135 16.79 -7.55 -1.34
N LYS A 136 16.31 -6.69 -2.23
CA LYS A 136 15.20 -7.02 -3.15
C LYS A 136 15.56 -8.15 -4.12
N GLU A 137 16.82 -8.26 -4.54
CA GLU A 137 17.34 -9.36 -5.34
C GLU A 137 17.50 -10.63 -4.48
N GLU A 138 18.21 -10.53 -3.35
CA GLU A 138 18.47 -11.66 -2.45
C GLU A 138 17.21 -12.32 -1.94
N ARG A 139 16.14 -11.54 -1.66
CA ARG A 139 14.90 -12.09 -1.14
C ARG A 139 14.10 -12.90 -2.16
N GLN A 140 14.34 -12.76 -3.47
CA GLN A 140 13.54 -13.41 -4.52
C GLN A 140 13.46 -14.93 -4.34
N ARG A 141 14.57 -15.58 -3.98
CA ARG A 141 14.62 -17.04 -3.76
C ARG A 141 13.84 -17.53 -2.53
N TYR A 142 13.37 -16.62 -1.69
CA TYR A 142 12.67 -16.93 -0.44
C TYR A 142 11.21 -16.47 -0.44
N LEU A 143 10.75 -15.78 -1.50
CA LEU A 143 9.37 -15.35 -1.58
C LEU A 143 8.46 -16.57 -1.82
N LEU A 144 7.62 -16.89 -0.84
CA LEU A 144 6.52 -17.85 -1.01
C LEU A 144 5.33 -17.23 -1.75
N TYR A 145 5.22 -15.91 -1.65
CA TYR A 145 4.23 -15.08 -2.34
C TYR A 145 5.00 -14.01 -3.10
N GLY A 146 5.28 -14.27 -4.38
CA GLY A 146 6.14 -13.43 -5.20
C GLY A 146 5.37 -12.43 -6.08
N PRO A 147 6.05 -11.39 -6.60
CA PRO A 147 5.81 -11.00 -7.98
C PRO A 147 6.16 -12.19 -8.84
N ILE A 148 5.14 -12.87 -9.35
CA ILE A 148 5.28 -13.90 -10.37
C ILE A 148 6.11 -13.29 -11.50
N SER A 149 7.37 -13.67 -11.58
CA SER A 149 8.19 -13.53 -12.77
C SER A 149 7.37 -14.09 -13.93
N ALA A 150 7.27 -13.35 -15.03
CA ALA A 150 6.61 -13.74 -16.27
C ALA A 150 7.25 -14.98 -16.98
N GLY A 151 7.76 -15.96 -16.23
CA GLY A 151 8.52 -17.10 -16.73
C GLY A 151 8.13 -18.47 -16.16
N ASN A 152 7.30 -18.55 -15.11
CA ASN A 152 6.89 -19.86 -14.53
C ASN A 152 5.49 -20.33 -14.95
N GLY A 153 4.87 -19.66 -15.92
CA GLY A 153 3.53 -20.04 -16.35
C GLY A 153 2.46 -19.79 -15.27
N GLU A 154 2.63 -18.76 -14.45
CA GLU A 154 1.60 -18.35 -13.50
C GLU A 154 0.84 -17.14 -14.06
N ILE A 155 -0.45 -17.04 -13.74
CA ILE A 155 -1.33 -16.02 -14.34
C ILE A 155 -1.13 -14.68 -13.62
N GLN A 156 -0.71 -13.67 -14.37
CA GLN A 156 -0.52 -12.31 -13.89
C GLN A 156 -1.79 -11.50 -14.12
N ILE A 157 -2.14 -10.59 -13.21
CA ILE A 157 -3.32 -9.74 -13.35
C ILE A 157 -2.90 -8.29 -13.11
N PHE A 158 -3.25 -7.43 -14.05
CA PHE A 158 -3.03 -5.99 -14.02
C PHE A 158 -4.37 -5.28 -14.05
N VAL A 159 -4.46 -4.19 -13.29
CA VAL A 159 -5.60 -3.28 -13.23
C VAL A 159 -5.04 -1.88 -13.45
N ASN A 160 -5.36 -1.24 -14.58
CA ASN A 160 -4.79 0.05 -15.01
C ASN A 160 -3.25 0.08 -14.93
N ASP A 161 -2.58 -0.90 -15.54
CA ASP A 161 -1.11 -1.05 -15.51
C ASP A 161 -0.52 -1.39 -14.13
N HIS A 162 -1.35 -1.50 -13.09
CA HIS A 162 -0.91 -1.87 -11.76
C HIS A 162 -1.14 -3.36 -11.52
N ARG A 163 -0.06 -4.05 -11.20
CA ARG A 163 -0.10 -5.48 -10.88
C ARG A 163 -0.87 -5.73 -9.58
N VAL A 164 -1.86 -6.62 -9.64
CA VAL A 164 -2.61 -7.11 -8.48
C VAL A 164 -1.96 -8.40 -7.97
N TYR A 165 -1.72 -8.45 -6.66
CA TYR A 165 -1.17 -9.61 -5.99
C TYR A 165 -2.26 -10.33 -5.20
N PHE A 166 -2.16 -11.64 -5.14
CA PHE A 166 -3.11 -12.49 -4.46
C PHE A 166 -2.43 -13.35 -3.41
N ASP A 167 -3.10 -13.53 -2.28
CA ASP A 167 -2.73 -14.50 -1.25
C ASP A 167 -3.16 -15.93 -1.62
N VAL A 168 -4.23 -16.06 -2.41
CA VAL A 168 -4.67 -17.30 -3.05
C VAL A 168 -4.49 -17.18 -4.57
N PRO A 169 -3.80 -18.11 -5.25
CA PRO A 169 -3.54 -17.97 -6.68
C PRO A 169 -4.84 -18.02 -7.50
N PRO A 170 -4.86 -17.36 -8.68
CA PRO A 170 -5.92 -17.58 -9.66
C PRO A 170 -6.11 -19.07 -9.99
N TYR A 171 -7.36 -19.46 -10.23
CA TYR A 171 -7.77 -20.84 -10.44
C TYR A 171 -8.48 -20.97 -11.79
N LEU A 172 -8.09 -21.95 -12.60
CA LEU A 172 -8.86 -22.35 -13.77
C LEU A 172 -9.87 -23.42 -13.35
N ASP A 173 -11.15 -23.18 -13.59
CA ASP A 173 -12.18 -24.19 -13.37
C ASP A 173 -12.27 -25.24 -14.48
N GLU A 174 -13.19 -26.19 -14.31
CA GLU A 174 -13.46 -27.27 -15.26
C GLU A 174 -13.94 -26.78 -16.64
N ASN A 175 -14.48 -25.56 -16.72
CA ASN A 175 -14.94 -24.91 -17.95
C ASN A 175 -13.87 -23.99 -18.57
N ASN A 176 -12.62 -24.10 -18.10
CA ASN A 176 -11.49 -23.28 -18.53
C ASN A 176 -11.75 -21.77 -18.33
N ARG A 177 -12.45 -21.40 -17.26
CA ARG A 177 -12.63 -20.02 -16.81
C ARG A 177 -11.63 -19.70 -15.73
N LEU A 178 -11.05 -18.51 -15.84
CA LEU A 178 -10.12 -17.99 -14.86
C LEU A 178 -10.88 -17.30 -13.73
N LEU A 179 -10.86 -17.94 -12.55
CA LEU A 179 -11.41 -17.43 -11.32
C LEU A 179 -10.29 -16.81 -10.48
N VAL A 180 -10.59 -15.66 -9.88
CA VAL A 180 -9.59 -14.79 -9.25
C VAL A 180 -10.11 -14.29 -7.90
N PRO A 181 -9.25 -14.11 -6.88
CA PRO A 181 -9.69 -13.56 -5.61
C PRO A 181 -10.29 -12.18 -5.81
N PHE A 182 -11.59 -12.13 -5.61
CA PHE A 182 -12.39 -11.05 -6.15
C PHE A 182 -12.16 -9.71 -5.45
N ARG A 183 -11.98 -9.75 -4.12
CA ARG A 183 -11.76 -8.56 -3.31
C ARG A 183 -10.58 -7.73 -3.81
N ALA A 184 -9.45 -8.39 -4.08
CA ALA A 184 -8.22 -7.70 -4.50
C ALA A 184 -8.40 -6.96 -5.84
N ILE A 185 -9.14 -7.53 -6.79
CA ILE A 185 -9.42 -6.86 -8.06
C ILE A 185 -10.42 -5.72 -7.87
N ALA A 186 -11.52 -5.96 -7.15
CA ALA A 186 -12.52 -4.93 -6.90
C ALA A 186 -11.93 -3.71 -6.15
N GLU A 187 -11.09 -3.93 -5.14
CA GLU A 187 -10.37 -2.88 -4.42
C GLU A 187 -9.39 -2.13 -5.33
N ALA A 188 -8.63 -2.84 -6.19
CA ALA A 188 -7.77 -2.22 -7.20
C ALA A 188 -8.56 -1.39 -8.23
N MET A 189 -9.83 -1.73 -8.46
CA MET A 189 -10.76 -0.96 -9.28
C MET A 189 -11.48 0.17 -8.52
N GLY A 190 -11.14 0.40 -7.25
CA GLY A 190 -11.75 1.41 -6.39
C GLY A 190 -13.18 1.07 -5.92
N ALA A 191 -13.58 -0.19 -5.98
CA ALA A 191 -14.88 -0.67 -5.54
C ALA A 191 -14.83 -1.20 -4.09
N GLY A 192 -15.87 -0.91 -3.32
CA GLY A 192 -16.09 -1.50 -2.01
C GLY A 192 -16.66 -2.90 -2.12
N VAL A 193 -16.16 -3.84 -1.31
CA VAL A 193 -16.63 -5.23 -1.28
C VAL A 193 -17.12 -5.60 0.11
N HIS A 194 -18.32 -6.18 0.17
CA HIS A 194 -18.92 -6.67 1.40
C HIS A 194 -19.31 -8.14 1.25
N TRP A 195 -18.93 -8.97 2.23
CA TRP A 195 -19.27 -10.38 2.29
C TRP A 195 -20.39 -10.60 3.31
N GLN A 196 -21.47 -11.28 2.90
CA GLN A 196 -22.58 -11.70 3.75
C GLN A 196 -22.48 -13.22 3.95
N PRO A 197 -22.03 -13.70 5.13
CA PRO A 197 -21.81 -15.12 5.36
C PRO A 197 -23.10 -15.94 5.31
N ASP A 198 -24.21 -15.40 5.85
CA ASP A 198 -25.48 -16.14 6.00
C ASP A 198 -26.11 -16.51 4.66
N THR A 199 -26.01 -15.61 3.69
CA THR A 199 -26.54 -15.81 2.33
C THR A 199 -25.48 -16.27 1.34
N LYS A 200 -24.22 -16.38 1.77
CA LYS A 200 -23.04 -16.60 0.93
C LYS A 200 -22.94 -15.61 -0.24
N GLN A 201 -23.28 -14.35 0.03
CA GLN A 201 -23.31 -13.30 -0.98
C GLN A 201 -22.13 -12.35 -0.88
N VAL A 202 -21.60 -11.98 -2.03
CA VAL A 202 -20.65 -10.89 -2.20
C VAL A 202 -21.40 -9.72 -2.82
N SER A 203 -21.45 -8.60 -2.10
CA SER A 203 -21.97 -7.33 -2.59
C SER A 203 -20.79 -6.43 -2.97
N VAL A 204 -20.88 -5.78 -4.12
CA VAL A 204 -19.90 -4.80 -4.60
C VAL A 204 -20.56 -3.51 -4.96
N VAL A 205 -19.96 -2.43 -4.49
CA VAL A 205 -20.39 -1.07 -4.80
C VAL A 205 -19.19 -0.32 -5.35
N GLY A 206 -19.26 0.06 -6.62
CA GLY A 206 -18.18 0.77 -7.29
C GLY A 206 -18.58 1.23 -8.67
N ARG A 207 -18.02 2.35 -9.13
CA ARG A 207 -18.23 2.89 -10.48
C ARG A 207 -19.72 3.00 -10.86
N GLY A 208 -20.55 3.46 -9.90
CA GLY A 208 -21.99 3.66 -10.08
C GLY A 208 -22.82 2.37 -10.21
N ARG A 209 -22.26 1.22 -9.84
CA ARG A 209 -22.95 -0.08 -9.94
C ARG A 209 -23.00 -0.80 -8.59
N ILE A 210 -24.10 -1.53 -8.40
CA ILE A 210 -24.30 -2.46 -7.29
C ILE A 210 -24.37 -3.86 -7.87
N ILE A 211 -23.44 -4.71 -7.48
CA ILE A 211 -23.34 -6.09 -7.96
C ILE A 211 -23.56 -7.02 -6.78
N LEU A 212 -24.40 -8.03 -6.93
CA LEU A 212 -24.60 -9.10 -5.97
C LEU A 212 -24.29 -10.43 -6.62
N LEU A 213 -23.34 -11.15 -6.04
CA LEU A 213 -22.92 -12.48 -6.48
C LEU A 213 -23.20 -13.47 -5.36
N THR A 214 -23.76 -14.63 -5.68
CA THR A 214 -23.98 -15.69 -4.69
C THR A 214 -23.04 -16.86 -5.00
N VAL A 215 -22.28 -17.31 -4.00
CA VAL A 215 -21.38 -18.46 -4.16
C VAL A 215 -22.18 -19.71 -4.55
N GLY A 216 -21.72 -20.41 -5.58
CA GLY A 216 -22.40 -21.59 -6.14
C GLY A 216 -23.59 -21.27 -7.06
N SER A 217 -23.91 -19.98 -7.28
CA SER A 217 -24.91 -19.57 -8.27
C SER A 217 -24.24 -18.99 -9.50
N ASN A 218 -24.74 -19.32 -10.68
CA ASN A 218 -24.34 -18.67 -11.93
C ASN A 218 -25.16 -17.40 -12.19
N LEU A 219 -26.03 -16.98 -11.27
CA LEU A 219 -26.79 -15.75 -11.39
C LEU A 219 -26.10 -14.63 -10.60
N ALA A 220 -25.95 -13.48 -11.24
CA ALA A 220 -25.51 -12.23 -10.65
C ALA A 220 -26.64 -11.20 -10.75
N LEU A 221 -26.79 -10.34 -9.76
CA LEU A 221 -27.62 -9.13 -9.89
C LEU A 221 -26.71 -7.95 -10.16
N VAL A 222 -26.94 -7.22 -11.24
CA VAL A 222 -26.23 -5.97 -11.57
C VAL A 222 -27.26 -4.87 -11.64
N ASN A 223 -27.22 -3.93 -10.69
CA ASN A 223 -28.22 -2.88 -10.53
C ASN A 223 -29.67 -3.43 -10.43
N GLY A 224 -29.83 -4.60 -9.81
CA GLY A 224 -31.12 -5.28 -9.67
C GLY A 224 -31.54 -6.13 -10.88
N GLU A 225 -30.83 -6.05 -12.00
CA GLU A 225 -31.09 -6.93 -13.16
C GLU A 225 -30.32 -8.25 -13.03
N THR A 226 -31.00 -9.36 -13.31
CA THR A 226 -30.36 -10.68 -13.35
C THR A 226 -29.49 -10.85 -14.59
N ARG A 227 -28.23 -11.22 -14.37
CA ARG A 227 -27.24 -11.58 -15.39
C ARG A 227 -26.81 -13.02 -15.16
N VAL A 228 -26.77 -13.81 -16.23
CA VAL A 228 -26.30 -15.20 -16.20
C VAL A 228 -24.81 -15.22 -16.50
N MET A 229 -24.04 -15.88 -15.64
CA MET A 229 -22.62 -16.17 -15.81
C MET A 229 -22.44 -17.58 -16.39
N ASP A 230 -21.32 -17.79 -17.08
CA ASP A 230 -20.96 -19.07 -17.68
C ASP A 230 -20.21 -20.01 -16.71
N THR A 231 -20.04 -19.58 -15.46
CA THR A 231 -19.56 -20.39 -14.34
C THR A 231 -20.04 -19.77 -13.02
N THR A 232 -19.72 -20.41 -11.89
CA THR A 232 -20.16 -19.99 -10.55
C THR A 232 -18.99 -19.44 -9.72
N PRO A 233 -19.22 -18.43 -8.86
CA PRO A 233 -18.26 -18.07 -7.83
C PRO A 233 -18.05 -19.22 -6.85
N ILE A 234 -16.81 -19.44 -6.43
CA ILE A 234 -16.45 -20.49 -5.48
C ILE A 234 -15.75 -19.90 -4.25
N ILE A 235 -15.70 -20.67 -3.16
CA ILE A 235 -14.79 -20.39 -2.06
C ILE A 235 -13.65 -21.40 -2.13
N LYS A 236 -12.41 -20.91 -2.20
CA LYS A 236 -11.20 -21.72 -2.20
C LYS A 236 -10.18 -21.08 -1.27
N ASP A 237 -9.58 -21.88 -0.39
CA ASP A 237 -8.58 -21.43 0.59
C ASP A 237 -9.01 -20.19 1.41
N GLY A 238 -10.30 -20.12 1.77
CA GLY A 238 -10.86 -19.00 2.54
C GLY A 238 -11.03 -17.69 1.75
N ARG A 239 -10.96 -17.74 0.42
CA ARG A 239 -11.22 -16.60 -0.48
C ARG A 239 -12.37 -16.92 -1.42
N THR A 240 -13.21 -15.91 -1.70
CA THR A 240 -14.20 -16.00 -2.77
C THR A 240 -13.53 -15.68 -4.10
N LEU A 241 -13.52 -16.66 -5.00
CA LEU A 241 -13.00 -16.53 -6.34
C LEU A 241 -14.16 -16.38 -7.33
N ILE A 242 -14.06 -15.37 -8.19
CA ILE A 242 -15.09 -15.01 -9.18
C ILE A 242 -14.43 -14.98 -10.56
N PRO A 243 -15.17 -15.27 -11.65
CA PRO A 243 -14.56 -15.29 -12.98
C PRO A 243 -14.16 -13.89 -13.41
N VAL A 244 -12.89 -13.72 -13.80
CA VAL A 244 -12.27 -12.40 -14.01
C VAL A 244 -13.00 -11.53 -15.02
N ARG A 245 -13.60 -12.15 -16.05
CA ARG A 245 -14.40 -11.48 -17.08
C ARG A 245 -15.53 -10.66 -16.47
N PHE A 246 -16.30 -11.26 -15.57
CA PHE A 246 -17.45 -10.60 -14.94
C PHE A 246 -17.03 -9.52 -13.95
N VAL A 247 -15.83 -9.63 -13.36
CA VAL A 247 -15.28 -8.57 -12.50
C VAL A 247 -15.06 -7.29 -13.30
N GLY A 248 -14.38 -7.39 -14.44
CA GLY A 248 -14.19 -6.25 -15.34
C GLY A 248 -15.53 -5.76 -15.90
N GLU A 249 -16.30 -6.62 -16.57
CA GLU A 249 -17.54 -6.24 -17.25
C GLU A 249 -18.56 -5.59 -16.31
N PHE A 250 -18.78 -6.17 -15.12
CA PHE A 250 -19.75 -5.63 -14.17
C PHE A 250 -19.26 -4.32 -13.55
N LEU A 251 -17.97 -4.04 -13.49
CA LEU A 251 -17.41 -2.77 -13.02
C LEU A 251 -17.03 -1.81 -14.16
N GLN A 252 -17.52 -2.02 -15.39
CA GLN A 252 -17.24 -1.17 -16.55
C GLN A 252 -15.76 -1.17 -16.98
N GLY A 253 -15.03 -2.24 -16.68
CA GLY A 253 -13.69 -2.50 -17.18
C GLY A 253 -13.69 -3.44 -18.37
N VAL A 254 -12.69 -3.25 -19.22
CA VAL A 254 -12.35 -4.12 -20.35
C VAL A 254 -11.29 -5.10 -19.90
N VAL A 255 -11.54 -6.40 -20.10
CA VAL A 255 -10.60 -7.47 -19.73
C VAL A 255 -9.94 -8.00 -20.99
N HIS A 256 -8.62 -7.88 -21.08
CA HIS A 256 -7.79 -8.47 -22.11
C HIS A 256 -6.99 -9.65 -21.53
N TRP A 257 -6.91 -10.75 -22.29
CA TRP A 257 -6.08 -11.90 -21.95
C TRP A 257 -4.95 -12.04 -22.97
N ASP A 258 -3.71 -11.92 -22.51
CA ASP A 258 -2.51 -12.28 -23.27
C ASP A 258 -2.09 -13.70 -22.89
N GLN A 259 -2.31 -14.63 -23.83
CA GLN A 259 -1.96 -16.03 -23.63
C GLN A 259 -0.45 -16.27 -23.57
N ALA A 260 0.35 -15.55 -24.36
CA ALA A 260 1.80 -15.75 -24.44
C ALA A 260 2.48 -15.31 -23.14
N GLN A 261 2.02 -14.19 -22.56
CA GLN A 261 2.53 -13.66 -21.30
C GLN A 261 1.79 -14.20 -20.07
N ARG A 262 0.73 -14.99 -20.28
CA ARG A 262 -0.23 -15.44 -19.26
C ARG A 262 -0.68 -14.29 -18.37
N LEU A 263 -1.14 -13.23 -19.00
CA LEU A 263 -1.43 -11.94 -18.38
C LEU A 263 -2.89 -11.54 -18.64
N VAL A 264 -3.61 -11.21 -17.58
CA VAL A 264 -4.89 -10.51 -17.65
C VAL A 264 -4.62 -9.02 -17.45
N ASP A 265 -5.09 -8.20 -18.36
CA ASP A 265 -5.06 -6.74 -18.24
C ASP A 265 -6.49 -6.21 -18.15
N ILE A 266 -6.79 -5.43 -17.11
CA ILE A 266 -8.09 -4.85 -16.84
C ILE A 266 -7.96 -3.33 -16.93
N LYS A 267 -8.68 -2.72 -17.87
CA LYS A 267 -8.61 -1.27 -18.16
C LYS A 267 -9.97 -0.62 -18.05
N PHE A 268 -10.05 0.61 -17.53
CA PHE A 268 -11.33 1.30 -17.32
C PHE A 268 -11.19 2.82 -17.16
#